data_AF-A0A972HZG3-F1
#
_entry.id   AF-A0A972HZG3-F1
#
_cell.length_a   1.000
_cell.length_b   1.000
_cell.length_c   1.000
_cell.angle_alpha   90.00
_cell.angle_beta   90.00
_cell.angle_gamma   90.00
#
_symmetry.space_group_name_H-M   'P 1'
#
loop_
_entity.id
_entity.type
_entity.pdbx_description
1 polymer ?
#
loop_
_entity_poly.entity_id
_entity_poly.type
_entity_poly.pdbx_seq_one_letter_code
_entity_poly.pdbx_strand_id
1 'polypeptide(L)'
;MLYAASVKVTFRENQRRIDVIVNAENLEKAKEKAIKQARGIYAPGKKAVYSVTEIISESEALETLRPFPAVPEPSVNGHENPEPE
;
A
#
# COMPACT_ATOMS: atom_id res chain seq x y z
N MET A 1 6.98 -4.43 -12.58
CA MET A 1 6.32 -4.68 -11.28
C MET A 1 5.17 -3.69 -11.14
N LEU A 2 4.03 -4.14 -10.63
CA LEU A 2 2.88 -3.27 -10.41
C LEU A 2 3.00 -2.55 -9.07
N TYR A 3 2.64 -1.26 -9.07
CA TYR A 3 2.58 -0.41 -7.90
C TYR A 3 1.22 0.29 -7.86
N ALA A 4 0.60 0.31 -6.69
CA ALA A 4 -0.53 1.18 -6.41
C ALA A 4 -0.01 2.43 -5.70
N ALA A 5 -0.41 3.61 -6.17
CA ALA A 5 0.04 4.88 -5.63
C ALA A 5 -1.12 5.83 -5.41
N SER A 6 -1.12 6.51 -4.26
CA SER A 6 -2.01 7.62 -3.95
C SER A 6 -1.29 8.93 -4.21
N VAL A 7 -1.86 9.76 -5.08
CA VAL A 7 -1.33 11.09 -5.41
C VAL A 7 -2.28 12.16 -4.88
N LYS A 8 -1.78 12.99 -3.96
CA LYS A 8 -2.44 14.21 -3.54
C LYS A 8 -2.20 15.30 -4.57
N VAL A 9 -3.28 15.92 -5.04
CA VAL A 9 -3.27 17.06 -5.93
C VAL A 9 -3.83 18.26 -5.20
N THR A 10 -3.06 19.34 -5.14
CA THR A 10 -3.46 20.61 -4.53
C THR A 10 -3.47 21.70 -5.59
N PHE A 11 -4.61 22.35 -5.77
CA PHE A 11 -4.76 23.50 -6.66
C PHE A 11 -5.54 24.60 -5.94
N ARG A 12 -4.84 25.68 -5.57
CA ARG A 12 -5.37 26.73 -4.68
C ARG A 12 -5.89 26.08 -3.38
N GLU A 13 -7.14 26.31 -3.02
CA GLU A 13 -7.79 25.74 -1.84
C GLU A 13 -8.35 24.33 -2.09
N ASN A 14 -8.41 23.88 -3.34
CA ASN A 14 -8.94 22.57 -3.69
C ASN A 14 -7.87 21.49 -3.51
N GLN A 15 -8.21 20.44 -2.78
CA GLN A 15 -7.39 19.25 -2.61
C GLN A 15 -8.15 18.03 -3.14
N ARG A 16 -7.47 17.16 -3.87
CA ARG A 16 -8.04 15.90 -4.37
C ARG A 16 -7.02 14.79 -4.24
N ARG A 17 -7.49 13.58 -3.96
CA ARG A 17 -6.68 12.36 -4.02
C ARG A 17 -6.98 11.62 -5.33
N ILE A 18 -5.94 11.11 -5.97
CA ILE A 18 -6.04 10.28 -7.17
C ILE A 18 -5.23 9.02 -6.91
N ASP A 19 -5.92 7.90 -6.87
CA ASP A 19 -5.32 6.58 -6.75
C ASP A 19 -5.08 6.01 -8.15
N VAL A 20 -3.84 5.60 -8.42
CA VAL A 20 -3.39 5.10 -9.73
C VAL A 20 -2.60 3.81 -9.58
N ILE A 21 -2.69 2.95 -10.60
CA ILE A 21 -1.90 1.73 -10.71
C ILE A 21 -0.92 1.90 -11.87
N VAL A 22 0.37 1.72 -11.59
CA VAL A 22 1.45 1.89 -12.57
C VAL A 22 2.36 0.67 -12.63
N ASN A 23 2.79 0.32 -13.84
CA ASN A 23 3.85 -0.66 -14.04
C ASN A 23 5.20 0.04 -14.15
N ALA A 24 6.16 -0.34 -13.31
CA ALA A 24 7.51 0.22 -13.27
C ALA A 24 8.56 -0.82 -12.88
N GLU A 25 9.82 -0.50 -13.16
CA GLU A 25 10.99 -1.34 -12.85
C GLU A 25 11.44 -1.16 -11.40
N ASN A 26 11.21 0.02 -10.82
CA ASN A 26 11.58 0.36 -9.45
C ASN A 26 10.66 1.47 -8.89
N LEU A 27 10.79 1.73 -7.60
CA LEU A 27 9.97 2.69 -6.86
C LEU A 27 10.10 4.13 -7.40
N GLU A 28 11.30 4.56 -7.81
CA GLU A 28 11.53 5.91 -8.33
C GLU A 28 10.78 6.12 -9.66
N LYS A 29 10.91 5.17 -10.59
CA LYS A 29 10.16 5.16 -11.86
C LYS A 29 8.66 5.05 -11.63
N ALA A 30 8.23 4.31 -10.59
CA ALA A 30 6.82 4.20 -10.23
C ALA A 30 6.25 5.56 -9.78
N LYS A 31 6.97 6.29 -8.92
CA LYS A 31 6.58 7.64 -8.48
C LYS A 31 6.47 8.63 -9.65
N GLU A 32 7.44 8.61 -10.56
CA GLU A 32 7.43 9.46 -11.76
C GLU A 32 6.22 9.16 -12.66
N LYS A 33 5.96 7.87 -12.94
CA LYS A 33 4.81 7.45 -13.74
C LYS A 33 3.48 7.77 -13.06
N ALA A 34 3.38 7.61 -11.75
CA ALA A 34 2.18 7.92 -10.97
C ALA A 34 1.82 9.41 -11.05
N ILE A 35 2.81 10.30 -10.87
CA ILE A 35 2.61 11.74 -11.03
C ILE A 35 2.21 12.08 -12.48
N LYS A 36 2.83 11.45 -13.47
CA LYS A 36 2.50 11.66 -14.89
C LYS A 36 1.06 11.27 -15.20
N GLN A 37 0.59 10.12 -14.71
CA GLN A 37 -0.81 9.71 -14.85
C GLN A 37 -1.76 10.66 -14.11
N ALA A 38 -1.46 11.01 -12.85
CA ALA A 38 -2.29 11.93 -12.07
C ALA A 38 -2.44 13.31 -12.73
N ARG A 39 -1.37 13.82 -13.36
CA ARG A 39 -1.40 15.05 -14.18
C ARG A 39 -2.34 14.92 -15.37
N GLY A 40 -2.34 13.77 -16.04
CA GLY A 40 -3.27 13.48 -17.15
C GLY A 40 -4.73 13.43 -16.72
N ILE A 41 -5.02 12.94 -15.50
CA ILE A 41 -6.38 12.80 -14.98
C ILE A 41 -6.95 14.12 -14.47
N TYR A 42 -6.20 14.89 -13.67
CA TYR A 42 -6.76 16.07 -12.99
C TYR A 42 -6.95 17.27 -13.92
N ALA A 43 -5.93 17.62 -14.71
CA ALA A 43 -6.01 18.62 -15.77
C ALA A 43 -4.61 18.81 -16.41
N PRO A 44 -4.43 18.55 -17.72
CA PRO A 44 -3.27 19.06 -18.44
C PRO A 44 -3.32 20.60 -18.47
N GLY A 45 -2.29 21.27 -17.93
CA GLY A 45 -2.12 22.73 -18.05
C GLY A 45 -2.46 23.58 -16.82
N LYS A 46 -3.06 23.01 -15.76
CA LYS A 46 -3.21 23.74 -14.48
C LYS A 46 -1.94 23.56 -13.62
N LYS A 47 -1.39 24.67 -13.10
CA LYS A 47 -0.29 24.66 -12.13
C LYS A 47 -0.78 24.14 -10.76
N ALA A 48 -1.01 22.83 -10.67
CA ALA A 48 -1.31 22.14 -9.42
C ALA A 48 -0.04 21.47 -8.87
N VAL A 49 0.03 21.32 -7.55
CA VAL A 49 1.09 20.59 -6.88
C VAL A 49 0.65 19.13 -6.77
N TYR A 50 1.51 18.22 -7.19
CA TYR A 50 1.28 16.77 -7.17
C TYR A 50 2.30 16.15 -6.22
N SER A 51 1.83 15.40 -5.23
CA SER A 51 2.68 14.68 -4.28
C SER A 51 2.19 13.26 -4.10
N VAL A 52 3.08 12.29 -4.19
CA VAL A 52 2.77 10.89 -3.86
C VAL A 52 2.73 10.77 -2.35
N THR A 53 1.56 10.46 -1.79
CA THR A 53 1.40 10.31 -0.33
C THR A 53 1.71 8.89 0.13
N GLU A 54 1.35 7.91 -0.69
CA GLU A 54 1.52 6.50 -0.40
C GLU A 54 1.78 5.76 -1.70
N ILE A 55 2.64 4.75 -1.65
CA ILE A 55 2.92 3.87 -2.77
C ILE A 55 3.30 2.50 -2.22
N ILE A 56 2.68 1.46 -2.74
CA ILE A 56 2.90 0.08 -2.34
C ILE A 56 3.16 -0.76 -3.59
N SER A 57 4.10 -1.69 -3.51
CA SER A 57 4.30 -2.69 -4.54
C SER A 57 3.24 -3.79 -4.45
N GLU A 58 3.05 -4.52 -5.55
CA GLU A 58 2.17 -5.70 -5.59
C GLU A 58 2.51 -6.71 -4.48
N SER A 59 3.81 -6.97 -4.26
CA SER A 59 4.26 -7.89 -3.21
C SER A 59 3.87 -7.41 -1.81
N GLU A 60 4.10 -6.14 -1.49
CA GLU A 60 3.72 -5.56 -0.20
C GLU A 60 2.21 -5.58 0.02
N ALA A 61 1.43 -5.31 -1.04
CA ALA A 61 -0.02 -5.38 -1.00
C ALA A 61 -0.51 -6.80 -0.67
N LEU A 62 0.10 -7.83 -1.27
CA LEU A 62 -0.21 -9.23 -1.00
C LEU A 62 0.18 -9.68 0.41
N GLU A 63 1.27 -9.16 0.96
CA GLU A 63 1.66 -9.43 2.35
C GLU A 63 0.68 -8.82 3.35
N THR A 64 0.17 -7.63 3.06
CA THR A 64 -0.84 -6.96 3.90
C THR A 64 -2.20 -7.68 3.89
N LEU A 65 -2.50 -8.45 2.84
CA LEU A 65 -3.72 -9.26 2.72
C LEU A 65 -3.62 -10.61 3.44
N ARG A 66 -2.45 -10.98 4.00
CA ARG A 66 -2.35 -12.21 4.78
C ARG A 66 -3.16 -12.05 6.07
N PRO A 67 -4.11 -12.95 6.37
CA PRO A 67 -4.77 -12.96 7.68
C PRO A 67 -3.68 -13.06 8.76
N PHE A 68 -3.91 -12.38 9.89
CA PHE A 68 -3.04 -12.25 11.06
C PHE A 68 -2.12 -13.45 11.30
N PRO A 69 -0.88 -13.25 11.81
CA PRO A 69 -0.02 -14.37 12.17
C PRO A 69 -0.81 -15.33 13.06
N ALA A 70 -0.90 -16.59 12.63
CA ALA A 70 -1.43 -17.67 13.44
C ALA A 70 -0.66 -17.62 14.76
N VAL A 71 -1.35 -17.23 15.84
CA VAL A 71 -0.78 -17.25 17.17
C VAL A 71 -0.33 -18.69 17.38
N PRO A 72 0.97 -18.98 17.56
CA PRO A 72 1.39 -20.34 17.82
C PRO A 72 0.66 -20.79 19.08
N GLU A 73 -0.16 -21.85 18.95
CA GLU A 73 -0.81 -22.47 20.09
C GLU A 73 0.27 -22.80 21.13
N PRO A 74 0.15 -22.35 22.39
CA PRO A 74 1.12 -22.73 23.39
C PRO A 74 1.06 -24.25 23.53
N SER A 75 2.16 -24.92 23.20
CA SER A 75 2.36 -26.33 23.48
C SER A 75 2.06 -26.59 24.96
N VAL A 76 0.89 -27.16 25.24
CA VAL A 76 0.55 -27.71 26.56
C VAL A 76 1.45 -28.92 26.81
N ASN A 77 2.63 -28.64 27.35
CA ASN A 77 3.48 -29.63 27.99
C ASN A 77 3.14 -29.66 29.49
N GLY A 78 2.70 -30.82 29.97
CA GLY A 78 2.86 -31.23 31.37
C GLY A 78 1.69 -30.99 32.30
N HIS A 79 0.86 -32.02 32.48
CA HIS A 79 0.48 -32.48 33.83
C HIS A 79 0.00 -33.93 33.74
N GLU A 80 0.93 -34.86 33.98
CA GLU A 80 0.61 -36.20 34.45
C GLU A 80 -0.26 -36.08 35.71
N ASN A 81 -1.43 -36.71 35.68
CA ASN A 81 -2.28 -36.88 36.84
C ASN A 81 -2.33 -38.39 37.11
N PRO A 82 -1.73 -38.92 38.20
CA PRO A 82 -1.94 -40.32 38.54
C PRO A 82 -3.32 -40.52 39.17
N GLU A 83 -4.00 -41.57 38.72
CA GLU A 83 -5.27 -42.12 39.22
C GLU A 83 -5.31 -42.28 40.75
N PRO A 84 -6.47 -42.09 41.41
CA PRO A 84 -6.68 -42.59 42.76
C PRO A 84 -7.29 -44.00 42.73
N GLU A 85 -6.70 -44.92 43.51
CA GLU A 85 -7.35 -46.15 44.01
C GLU A 85 -8.35 -45.85 45.13
#